data_AF-A0A1S3T1I0-F1
#
_entry.id   AF-A0A1S3T1I0-F1
#
_cell.length_a   1.000
_cell.length_b   1.000
_cell.length_c   1.000
_cell.angle_alpha   90.00
_cell.angle_beta   90.00
_cell.angle_gamma   90.00
#
_symmetry.space_group_name_H-M   'P 1'
#
loop_
_entity.id
_entity.type
_entity.pdbx_description
1 polymer ?
#
loop_
_entity_poly.entity_id
_entity_poly.type
_entity_poly.pdbx_seq_one_letter_code
_entity_poly.pdbx_strand_id
1 'polypeptide(L)'
;MRSGVVKQSDKPIWYDVYKTFPPMKDPLYVRPVAKIYGKKEEAVPNIFYREDEIRAKFYEMYGTGPRVFDLSKSSFVSTCQRFVEKYTEFESQGELEKQSLFEETGKALLAEGLVLRRRGTPAVASETRNPVLGMKLTDMLAEQQADAPGGTQTPGEEKPTQAPVTPQ
;
A
#
# COMPACT_ATOMS: atom_id res chain seq x y z
N MET A 1 21.70 37.56 -42.35
CA MET A 1 22.83 36.97 -43.10
C MET A 1 22.57 37.00 -44.59
N ARG A 2 21.62 36.21 -45.15
CA ARG A 2 21.35 36.24 -46.61
C ARG A 2 20.81 37.58 -47.14
N SER A 3 19.92 38.24 -46.40
CA SER A 3 19.40 39.58 -46.75
C SER A 3 20.28 40.74 -46.26
N GLY A 4 21.46 40.47 -45.69
CA GLY A 4 22.39 41.50 -45.20
C GLY A 4 22.08 42.13 -43.82
N VAL A 5 20.88 41.92 -43.25
CA VAL A 5 20.49 42.50 -41.93
C VAL A 5 21.40 42.09 -40.77
N VAL A 6 21.87 40.84 -40.78
CA VAL A 6 22.91 40.33 -39.87
C VAL A 6 24.15 40.10 -40.72
N LYS A 7 25.26 40.75 -40.36
CA LYS A 7 26.55 40.62 -41.06
C LYS A 7 27.10 39.21 -40.90
N GLN A 8 27.89 38.75 -41.87
CA GLN A 8 28.51 37.42 -41.81
C GLN A 8 29.56 37.32 -40.70
N SER A 9 30.21 38.45 -40.34
CA SER A 9 31.10 38.55 -39.19
C SER A 9 30.38 38.30 -37.86
N ASP A 10 29.11 38.69 -37.78
CA ASP A 10 28.30 38.69 -36.56
C ASP A 10 27.41 37.44 -36.51
N LYS A 11 27.85 36.39 -37.21
CA LYS A 11 27.17 35.11 -37.25
C LYS A 11 27.16 34.50 -35.85
N PRO A 12 25.97 34.10 -35.33
CA PRO A 12 25.90 33.44 -34.04
C PRO A 12 26.71 32.14 -34.02
N ILE A 13 27.41 31.91 -32.91
CA ILE A 13 28.29 30.75 -32.72
C ILE A 13 27.53 29.44 -32.94
N TRP A 14 26.27 29.36 -32.51
CA TRP A 14 25.44 28.17 -32.62
C TRP A 14 25.00 27.85 -34.06
N TYR A 15 25.09 28.79 -35.01
CA TYR A 15 24.53 28.63 -36.35
C TYR A 15 25.15 27.45 -37.11
N ASP A 16 26.48 27.30 -37.04
CA ASP A 16 27.16 26.20 -37.73
C ASP A 16 26.83 24.87 -37.09
N VAL A 17 26.77 24.81 -35.76
CA VAL A 17 26.37 23.61 -35.01
C VAL A 17 24.96 23.18 -35.41
N TYR A 18 24.01 24.12 -35.50
CA TYR A 18 22.64 23.82 -35.93
C TYR A 18 22.59 23.35 -37.38
N LYS A 19 23.41 23.93 -38.26
CA LYS A 19 23.48 23.55 -39.68
C LYS A 19 24.07 22.15 -39.86
N THR A 20 25.09 21.79 -39.08
CA THR A 20 25.72 20.46 -39.15
C THR A 20 24.88 19.39 -38.47
N PHE A 21 24.22 19.73 -37.36
CA PHE A 21 23.41 18.83 -36.55
C PHE A 21 21.99 19.39 -36.33
N PRO A 22 21.15 19.42 -37.38
CA PRO A 22 19.79 19.91 -37.24
C PRO A 22 18.97 18.99 -36.31
N PRO A 23 18.00 19.55 -35.55
CA PRO A 23 17.09 18.74 -34.74
C PRO A 23 16.17 17.89 -35.62
N MET A 24 15.62 16.81 -35.05
CA MET A 24 14.70 15.93 -35.79
C MET A 24 13.41 16.63 -36.23
N LYS A 25 12.97 17.63 -35.47
CA LYS A 25 11.80 18.46 -35.79
C LYS A 25 12.18 19.93 -35.67
N ASP A 26 11.78 20.72 -36.67
CA ASP A 26 12.03 22.15 -36.68
C ASP A 26 11.31 22.86 -35.53
N PRO A 27 11.97 23.84 -34.87
CA PRO A 27 11.41 24.60 -33.77
C PRO A 27 10.41 25.67 -34.29
N LEU A 28 9.33 25.21 -34.90
CA LEU A 28 8.24 26.06 -35.35
C LEU A 28 7.31 26.40 -34.18
N TYR A 29 6.91 27.66 -34.09
CA TYR A 29 5.85 28.05 -33.17
C TYR A 29 4.52 27.43 -33.61
N VAL A 30 3.92 26.62 -32.75
CA VAL A 30 2.60 26.01 -32.95
C VAL A 30 1.70 26.49 -31.82
N ARG A 31 0.62 27.20 -32.15
CA ARG A 31 -0.38 27.61 -31.16
C ARG A 31 -1.06 26.36 -30.59
N PRO A 32 -1.04 26.13 -29.26
CA PRO A 32 -1.79 25.04 -28.67
C PRO A 32 -3.29 25.31 -28.88
N VAL A 33 -3.95 24.44 -29.63
CA VAL A 33 -5.40 24.48 -29.84
C VAL A 33 -6.05 23.59 -28.79
N ALA A 34 -6.94 24.16 -27.96
CA ALA A 34 -7.75 23.36 -27.05
C ALA A 34 -8.49 22.28 -27.85
N LYS A 35 -8.49 21.04 -27.35
CA LYS A 35 -9.09 19.88 -28.03
C LYS A 35 -10.48 20.29 -28.55
N ILE A 36 -10.60 20.39 -29.87
CA ILE A 36 -11.81 20.84 -30.56
C ILE A 36 -12.98 20.00 -30.04
N TYR A 37 -14.09 20.67 -29.69
CA TYR A 37 -15.33 20.05 -29.22
C TYR A 37 -15.68 18.82 -30.07
N GLY A 38 -15.60 17.62 -29.47
CA GLY A 38 -15.80 16.34 -30.14
C GLY A 38 -15.10 15.20 -29.39
N LYS A 39 -15.54 13.95 -29.63
CA LYS A 39 -14.86 12.74 -29.12
C LYS A 39 -13.54 12.57 -29.87
N LYS A 40 -12.48 13.26 -29.44
CA LYS A 40 -11.12 13.00 -29.91
C LYS A 40 -10.51 11.94 -29.02
N GLU A 41 -10.32 10.74 -29.56
CA GLU A 41 -9.60 9.67 -28.88
C GLU A 41 -8.18 10.13 -28.55
N GLU A 42 -7.76 9.86 -27.33
CA GLU A 42 -6.41 10.14 -26.87
C GLU A 42 -5.44 9.23 -27.61
N ALA A 43 -4.43 9.80 -28.26
CA ALA A 43 -3.51 9.05 -29.12
C ALA A 43 -2.56 8.12 -28.34
N VAL A 44 -2.54 8.22 -27.01
CA VAL A 44 -1.62 7.47 -26.15
C VAL A 44 -2.41 6.37 -25.44
N PRO A 45 -2.11 5.08 -25.70
CA PRO A 45 -2.77 3.98 -25.02
C PRO A 45 -2.26 3.82 -23.59
N ASN A 46 -3.06 3.16 -22.75
CA ASN A 46 -2.62 2.73 -21.42
C ASN A 46 -1.53 1.66 -21.52
N ILE A 47 -0.55 1.71 -20.62
CA ILE A 47 0.56 0.76 -20.56
C ILE A 47 0.27 -0.25 -19.44
N PHE A 48 -0.08 -1.47 -19.81
CA PHE A 48 -0.32 -2.58 -18.87
C PHE A 48 0.58 -3.77 -19.23
N TYR A 49 1.10 -4.43 -18.20
CA TYR A 49 1.90 -5.63 -18.34
C TYR A 49 1.18 -6.85 -17.76
N ARG A 50 1.66 -8.05 -18.11
CA ARG A 50 1.04 -9.31 -17.65
C ARG A 50 1.13 -9.47 -16.15
N GLU A 51 2.23 -9.02 -15.54
CA GLU A 51 2.40 -9.09 -14.11
C GLU A 51 1.49 -8.13 -13.33
N ASP A 52 0.91 -7.13 -13.98
CA ASP A 52 0.02 -6.18 -13.29
C ASP A 52 -1.26 -6.86 -12.78
N GLU A 53 -1.70 -7.95 -13.41
CA GLU A 53 -2.78 -8.81 -12.90
C GLU A 53 -2.40 -9.44 -11.54
N ILE A 54 -1.15 -9.86 -11.40
CA ILE A 54 -0.62 -10.48 -10.18
C ILE A 54 -0.40 -9.41 -9.11
N ARG A 55 0.17 -8.25 -9.50
CA ARG A 55 0.37 -7.10 -8.59
C ARG A 55 -0.96 -6.61 -8.03
N ALA A 56 -2.00 -6.51 -8.85
CA ALA A 56 -3.33 -6.11 -8.41
C ALA A 56 -3.87 -7.03 -7.31
N LYS A 57 -3.83 -8.36 -7.55
CA LYS A 57 -4.23 -9.36 -6.54
C LYS A 57 -3.37 -9.31 -5.28
N PHE A 58 -2.06 -9.12 -5.42
CA PHE A 58 -1.14 -8.99 -4.29
C PHE A 58 -1.53 -7.80 -3.41
N TYR A 59 -1.74 -6.61 -3.99
CA TYR A 59 -2.10 -5.42 -3.25
C TYR A 59 -3.53 -5.47 -2.68
N GLU A 60 -4.45 -6.18 -3.34
CA GLU A 60 -5.77 -6.44 -2.80
C GLU A 60 -5.72 -7.31 -1.53
N MET A 61 -4.89 -8.35 -1.54
CA MET A 61 -4.76 -9.33 -0.46
C MET A 61 -3.88 -8.87 0.69
N TYR A 62 -2.70 -8.30 0.40
CA TYR A 62 -1.67 -7.97 1.39
C TYR A 62 -1.48 -6.46 1.59
N GLY A 63 -1.84 -5.65 0.61
CA GLY A 63 -1.64 -4.20 0.64
C GLY A 63 -0.16 -3.78 0.59
N THR A 64 0.09 -2.54 1.01
CA THR A 64 1.45 -2.00 1.11
C THR A 64 2.10 -2.58 2.36
N GLY A 65 2.97 -3.58 2.17
CA GLY A 65 3.67 -4.27 3.25
C GLY A 65 4.59 -3.35 4.09
N PRO A 66 5.23 -3.88 5.14
CA PRO A 66 6.03 -3.07 6.07
C PRO A 66 7.32 -2.52 5.45
N ARG A 67 7.78 -3.10 4.35
CA ARG A 67 8.99 -2.68 3.66
C ARG A 67 8.68 -1.53 2.71
N VAL A 68 9.19 -0.35 3.04
CA VAL A 68 9.08 0.85 2.21
C VAL A 68 9.81 0.69 0.87
N PHE A 69 9.32 1.37 -0.15
CA PHE A 69 9.98 1.43 -1.46
C PHE A 69 11.17 2.39 -1.41
N ASP A 70 12.31 1.94 -1.91
CA ASP A 70 13.49 2.80 -2.13
C ASP A 70 13.62 3.08 -3.63
N LEU A 71 13.01 4.17 -4.08
CA LEU A 71 13.02 4.59 -5.49
C LEU A 71 14.35 5.23 -5.93
N SER A 72 15.30 5.42 -5.00
CA SER A 72 16.64 5.94 -5.35
C SER A 72 17.54 4.88 -5.97
N LYS A 73 17.26 3.60 -5.68
CA LYS A 73 18.00 2.45 -6.20
C LYS A 73 17.29 1.89 -7.42
N SER A 74 17.97 1.88 -8.57
CA SER A 74 17.43 1.32 -9.82
C SER A 74 17.16 -0.19 -9.75
N SER A 75 17.92 -0.92 -8.92
CA SER A 75 17.79 -2.37 -8.73
C SER A 75 17.00 -2.73 -7.46
N PHE A 76 16.14 -1.84 -6.96
CA PHE A 76 15.33 -2.15 -5.78
C PHE A 76 14.23 -3.16 -6.12
N VAL A 77 14.39 -4.38 -5.64
CA VAL A 77 13.35 -5.41 -5.75
C VAL A 77 12.38 -5.26 -4.58
N SER A 78 11.13 -4.90 -4.85
CA SER A 78 10.08 -4.79 -3.82
C SER A 78 9.57 -6.16 -3.36
N THR A 79 8.84 -6.18 -2.24
CA THR A 79 8.17 -7.40 -1.76
C THR A 79 7.18 -7.95 -2.78
N CYS A 80 6.39 -7.08 -3.42
CA CYS A 80 5.48 -7.45 -4.50
C CYS A 80 6.25 -7.97 -5.72
N GLN A 81 7.40 -7.37 -6.04
CA GLN A 81 8.23 -7.82 -7.17
C GLN A 81 8.81 -9.23 -6.93
N ARG A 82 9.29 -9.54 -5.72
CA ARG A 82 9.71 -10.90 -5.34
C ARG A 82 8.58 -11.91 -5.47
N PHE A 83 7.36 -11.51 -5.11
CA PHE A 83 6.17 -12.34 -5.28
C PHE A 83 5.88 -12.62 -6.74
N VAL A 84 5.96 -11.61 -7.61
CA VAL A 84 5.79 -11.78 -9.05
C VAL A 84 6.85 -12.73 -9.61
N GLU A 85 8.12 -12.54 -9.26
CA GLU A 85 9.22 -13.39 -9.74
C GLU A 85 8.99 -14.86 -9.37
N LYS A 86 8.66 -15.14 -8.10
CA LYS A 86 8.33 -16.50 -7.63
C LYS A 86 7.09 -17.08 -8.29
N TYR A 87 6.06 -16.26 -8.49
CA TYR A 87 4.86 -16.70 -9.19
C TYR A 87 5.18 -17.08 -10.65
N THR A 88 5.99 -16.29 -11.34
CA THR A 88 6.42 -16.59 -12.72
C THR A 88 7.33 -17.81 -12.81
N GLU A 89 8.20 -18.03 -11.82
CA GLU A 89 8.98 -19.27 -11.70
C GLU A 89 8.05 -20.49 -11.65
N PHE A 90 7.06 -20.50 -10.77
CA PHE A 90 6.11 -21.62 -10.66
C PHE A 90 5.18 -21.74 -11.87
N GLU A 91 4.77 -20.62 -12.47
CA GLU A 91 3.98 -20.63 -13.72
C GLU A 91 4.75 -21.29 -14.87
N SER A 92 6.06 -21.03 -14.97
CA SER A 92 6.93 -21.65 -15.99
C SER A 92 7.14 -23.15 -15.79
N GLN A 93 7.05 -23.63 -14.55
CA GLN A 93 7.14 -25.05 -14.20
C GLN A 93 5.83 -25.80 -14.48
N GLY A 94 4.73 -25.07 -14.73
CA GLY A 94 3.44 -25.64 -15.14
C GLY A 94 2.74 -26.45 -14.05
N GLU A 95 3.08 -26.23 -12.78
CA GLU A 95 2.69 -27.14 -11.71
C GLU A 95 1.20 -27.06 -11.35
N LEU A 96 0.51 -25.90 -11.53
CA LEU A 96 -0.80 -25.68 -10.89
C LEU A 96 -1.75 -24.65 -11.53
N GLU A 97 -3.01 -24.69 -11.07
CA GLU A 97 -4.04 -23.69 -11.34
C GLU A 97 -3.71 -22.33 -10.69
N LYS A 98 -4.09 -21.22 -11.33
CA LYS A 98 -3.71 -19.85 -10.92
C LYS A 98 -4.03 -19.49 -9.46
N GLN A 99 -5.09 -20.06 -8.88
CA GLN A 99 -5.46 -19.79 -7.49
C GLN A 99 -4.53 -20.52 -6.51
N SER A 100 -4.28 -21.81 -6.72
CA SER A 100 -3.36 -22.58 -5.88
C SER A 100 -1.92 -22.06 -6.03
N LEU A 101 -1.52 -21.68 -7.25
CA LEU A 101 -0.22 -21.08 -7.54
C LEU A 101 0.05 -19.82 -6.70
N PHE A 102 -0.95 -18.96 -6.53
CA PHE A 102 -0.84 -17.74 -5.72
C PHE A 102 -0.63 -18.06 -4.23
N GLU A 103 -1.37 -19.04 -3.70
CA GLU A 103 -1.24 -19.44 -2.31
C GLU A 103 0.10 -20.11 -2.01
N GLU A 104 0.58 -20.94 -2.94
CA GLU A 104 1.88 -21.60 -2.82
C GLU A 104 3.04 -20.64 -2.93
N THR A 105 2.96 -19.67 -3.84
CA THR A 105 3.92 -18.56 -3.90
C THR A 105 3.99 -17.83 -2.55
N GLY A 106 2.85 -17.57 -1.93
CA GLY A 106 2.78 -16.97 -0.60
C GLY A 106 3.44 -17.84 0.49
N LYS A 107 3.20 -19.15 0.48
CA LYS A 107 3.82 -20.10 1.41
C LYS A 107 5.34 -20.19 1.22
N ALA A 108 5.80 -20.24 -0.03
CA ALA A 108 7.22 -20.28 -0.36
C ALA A 108 7.94 -19.01 0.13
N LEU A 109 7.37 -17.82 -0.11
CA LEU A 109 7.94 -16.58 0.37
C LEU A 109 7.93 -16.45 1.90
N LEU A 110 6.93 -17.00 2.59
CA LEU A 110 6.94 -17.07 4.05
C LEU A 110 8.05 -17.98 4.57
N ALA A 111 8.33 -19.10 3.89
CA ALA A 111 9.44 -19.99 4.21
C ALA A 111 10.81 -19.32 3.99
N GLU A 112 10.92 -18.41 3.01
CA GLU A 112 12.10 -17.56 2.81
C GLU A 112 12.25 -16.43 3.86
N GLY A 113 11.31 -16.32 4.80
CA GLY A 113 11.32 -15.33 5.88
C GLY A 113 10.71 -13.98 5.52
N LEU A 114 9.94 -13.90 4.43
CA LEU A 114 9.27 -12.66 4.01
C LEU A 114 7.97 -12.44 4.80
N VAL A 115 7.76 -11.23 5.32
CA VAL A 115 6.55 -10.90 6.10
C VAL A 115 5.41 -10.51 5.16
N LEU A 116 4.42 -11.38 5.02
CA LEU A 116 3.18 -11.14 4.26
C LEU A 116 2.00 -11.05 5.23
N ARG A 117 1.42 -9.85 5.40
CA ARG A 117 0.25 -9.62 6.26
C ARG A 117 -1.00 -9.45 5.41
N ARG A 118 -2.02 -10.29 5.59
CA ARG A 118 -3.30 -10.12 4.88
C ARG A 118 -4.05 -8.89 5.40
N ARG A 119 -4.55 -8.08 4.47
CA ARG A 119 -5.38 -6.91 4.75
C ARG A 119 -6.68 -7.37 5.42
N GLY A 120 -7.04 -6.76 6.56
CA GLY A 120 -8.26 -7.07 7.31
C GLY A 120 -8.14 -8.16 8.39
N THR A 121 -6.99 -8.84 8.51
CA THR A 121 -6.72 -9.71 9.68
C THR A 121 -5.96 -8.92 10.76
N PRO A 122 -6.39 -8.97 12.03
CA PRO A 122 -5.59 -8.42 13.12
C PRO A 122 -4.23 -9.14 13.12
N ALA A 123 -3.15 -8.38 13.31
CA ALA A 123 -1.83 -8.97 13.42
C ALA A 123 -1.86 -9.97 14.57
N VAL A 124 -1.72 -11.27 14.26
CA VAL A 124 -1.41 -12.25 15.29
C VAL A 124 0.00 -11.90 15.73
N ALA A 125 0.09 -11.15 16.83
CA ALA A 125 1.35 -10.82 17.45
C ALA A 125 2.07 -12.14 17.71
N SER A 126 3.29 -12.29 17.18
CA SER A 126 4.19 -13.35 17.61
C SER A 126 4.21 -13.32 19.15
N GLU A 127 3.84 -14.43 19.77
CA GLU A 127 3.81 -14.62 21.22
C GLU A 127 5.24 -14.65 21.79
N THR A 128 6.02 -13.60 21.59
CA THR A 128 7.06 -13.23 22.55
C THR A 128 6.44 -12.34 23.61
N ARG A 129 5.39 -12.84 24.27
CA ARG A 129 4.95 -12.27 25.54
C ARG A 129 5.88 -12.82 26.60
N ASN A 130 6.87 -12.02 26.96
CA ASN A 130 7.76 -12.28 28.08
C ASN A 130 6.90 -12.72 29.29
N PRO A 131 7.03 -13.98 29.78
CA PRO A 131 6.07 -14.58 30.72
C PRO A 131 5.92 -13.77 32.01
N VAL A 132 6.96 -13.02 32.38
CA VAL A 132 6.99 -12.11 33.53
C VAL A 132 5.97 -10.97 33.42
N LEU A 133 5.69 -10.46 32.22
CA LEU A 133 4.70 -9.40 32.03
C LEU A 133 3.27 -9.91 32.19
N GLY A 134 3.02 -11.17 31.85
CA GLY A 134 1.73 -11.83 32.08
C GLY A 134 1.44 -11.98 33.57
N MET A 135 2.43 -12.41 34.35
CA MET A 135 2.31 -12.60 35.81
C MET A 135 2.03 -11.27 36.54
N LYS A 136 2.65 -10.16 36.13
CA LYS A 136 2.39 -8.85 36.72
C LYS A 136 0.96 -8.34 36.50
N LEU A 137 0.36 -8.63 35.34
CA LEU A 137 -1.01 -8.25 35.06
C LEU A 137 -2.01 -9.08 35.87
N THR A 138 -1.74 -10.37 36.06
CA THR A 138 -2.58 -11.22 36.92
C THR A 138 -2.50 -10.79 38.39
N ASP A 139 -1.31 -10.43 38.88
CA ASP A 139 -1.13 -9.95 40.25
C ASP A 139 -1.85 -8.60 40.48
N MET A 140 -1.73 -7.65 39.53
CA MET A 140 -2.43 -6.37 39.61
C MET A 140 -3.97 -6.51 39.60
N LEU A 141 -4.52 -7.44 38.81
CA LEU A 141 -5.97 -7.68 38.79
C LEU A 141 -6.45 -8.33 40.09
N ALA A 142 -5.66 -9.26 40.66
CA ALA A 142 -5.99 -9.89 41.94
C ALA A 142 -5.96 -8.87 43.09
N GLU A 143 -5.00 -7.95 43.09
CA GLU A 143 -4.90 -6.89 44.09
C GLU A 143 -6.09 -5.92 44.03
N GLN A 144 -6.57 -5.55 42.84
CA GLN A 144 -7.78 -4.72 42.70
C GLN A 144 -9.07 -5.39 43.17
N GLN A 145 -9.16 -6.72 43.10
CA GLN A 145 -10.31 -7.47 43.60
C GLN A 145 -10.25 -7.71 45.11
N ALA A 146 -9.06 -7.69 45.71
CA ALA A 146 -8.87 -7.84 47.15
C ALA A 146 -9.19 -6.55 47.94
N ASP A 147 -9.12 -5.39 47.30
CA ASP A 147 -9.30 -4.08 47.95
C ASP A 147 -10.74 -3.52 47.87
N ALA A 148 -11.72 -4.37 47.54
CA ALA A 148 -13.13 -4.04 47.69
C ALA A 148 -13.59 -4.33 49.14
N PRO A 149 -13.91 -3.32 49.98
CA PRO A 149 -14.46 -3.57 51.29
C PRO A 149 -15.91 -4.03 51.15
N GLY A 150 -16.14 -5.32 51.45
CA GLY A 150 -17.46 -5.84 51.73
C GLY A 150 -17.98 -5.28 53.05
N GLY A 151 -18.97 -4.38 52.98
CA GLY A 151 -19.87 -4.13 54.11
C GLY A 151 -20.81 -5.32 54.31
N THR A 152 -20.87 -5.84 55.54
CA THR A 152 -21.57 -7.09 55.90
C THR A 152 -22.82 -6.86 56.77
N GLN A 153 -23.86 -7.71 56.56
CA GLN A 153 -24.90 -8.24 57.51
C GLN A 153 -26.19 -7.40 57.77
N THR A 154 -27.41 -7.74 57.31
CA THR A 154 -28.49 -8.74 57.73
C THR A 154 -29.33 -8.33 58.98
N PRO A 155 -30.48 -9.00 59.32
CA PRO A 155 -31.89 -8.84 58.89
C PRO A 155 -32.84 -8.28 60.01
N GLY A 156 -34.11 -7.98 59.70
CA GLY A 156 -35.14 -7.67 60.71
C GLY A 156 -36.52 -7.35 60.13
N GLU A 157 -37.52 -8.14 60.52
CA GLU A 157 -38.93 -8.11 60.11
C GLU A 157 -39.75 -7.27 61.10
N GLU A 158 -40.63 -6.37 60.61
CA GLU A 158 -41.90 -5.98 61.27
C GLU A 158 -42.77 -5.12 60.33
N LYS A 159 -44.02 -5.57 60.08
CA LYS A 159 -45.16 -4.83 59.47
C LYS A 159 -45.88 -4.05 60.62
N PRO A 160 -46.92 -3.20 60.41
CA PRO A 160 -47.62 -2.80 59.18
C PRO A 160 -48.04 -1.30 59.08
N THR A 161 -48.66 -0.90 57.95
CA THR A 161 -49.99 -0.23 57.88
C THR A 161 -50.13 0.95 56.90
N GLN A 162 -51.12 0.78 56.01
CA GLN A 162 -51.94 1.74 55.25
C GLN A 162 -51.37 2.60 54.08
N ALA A 163 -51.88 2.25 52.89
CA ALA A 163 -52.16 3.10 51.73
C ALA A 163 -53.22 4.19 52.06
N PRO A 164 -53.72 5.03 51.11
CA PRO A 164 -53.43 5.20 49.67
C PRO A 164 -53.07 6.68 49.33
N VAL A 165 -52.77 7.11 48.10
CA VAL A 165 -53.73 7.53 47.06
C VAL A 165 -52.99 7.84 45.74
N THR A 166 -53.71 7.49 44.68
CA THR A 166 -53.61 7.52 43.22
C THR A 166 -53.03 8.78 42.52
N PRO A 167 -52.70 8.67 41.20
CA PRO A 167 -51.78 9.54 40.47
C PRO A 167 -52.50 10.48 39.47
N GLN A 168 -51.70 11.32 38.80
CA GLN A 168 -51.82 11.57 37.35
C GLN A 168 -50.44 11.44 36.70
#